data_AF-A6VJV2-F1
#
_entry.id   AF-A6VJV2-F1
#
_cell.length_a   1.000
_cell.length_b   1.000
_cell.length_c   1.000
_cell.angle_alpha   90.00
_cell.angle_beta   90.00
_cell.angle_gamma   90.00
#
_symmetry.space_group_name_H-M   'P 1'
#
loop_
_entity.id
_entity.type
_entity.pdbx_description
1 polymer ?
#
loop_
_entity_poly.entity_id
_entity_poly.type
_entity_poly.pdbx_seq_one_letter_code
_entity_poly.pdbx_strand_id
1 'polypeptide(L)' 'MIDDFRDDFMDFENDQKMDKLAVEMLLKAPLMSKEEFDETLLTLRKMAIKKSGRRNARFTMDSWADTAYDMSMKC' A
#
# COMPACT_ATOMS: atom_id res chain seq x y z
N MET A 1 -32.47 5.94 3.01
CA MET A 1 -31.78 6.14 1.72
C MET A 1 -30.66 7.18 1.87
N ILE A 2 -29.82 7.04 2.91
CA ILE A 2 -28.64 7.90 3.17
C ILE A 2 -27.40 7.01 3.48
N ASP A 3 -27.53 5.68 3.41
CA ASP A 3 -26.48 4.78 3.89
C ASP A 3 -25.51 4.31 2.79
N ASP A 4 -25.91 4.25 1.51
CA ASP A 4 -25.02 3.81 0.41
C ASP A 4 -23.88 4.80 0.08
N PHE A 5 -24.11 6.11 0.24
CA PHE A 5 -23.10 7.13 -0.14
C PHE A 5 -21.98 7.27 0.89
N ARG A 6 -22.18 6.75 2.11
CA ARG A 6 -21.25 6.86 3.23
C ARG A 6 -20.19 5.75 3.22
N ASP A 7 -20.54 4.57 2.72
CA ASP A 7 -19.64 3.42 2.63
C ASP A 7 -18.58 3.61 1.54
N ASP A 8 -18.96 4.07 0.33
CA ASP A 8 -17.99 4.34 -0.76
C ASP A 8 -16.96 5.43 -0.37
N PHE A 9 -17.39 6.44 0.38
CA PHE A 9 -16.50 7.52 0.85
C PHE A 9 -15.52 7.02 1.93
N MET A 10 -15.98 6.13 2.84
CA MET A 10 -15.13 5.53 3.88
C MET A 10 -14.13 4.52 3.31
N ASP A 11 -14.51 3.78 2.27
CA ASP A 11 -13.62 2.85 1.58
C ASP A 11 -12.51 3.61 0.82
N PHE A 12 -12.84 4.74 0.17
CA PHE A 12 -11.84 5.56 -0.52
C PHE A 12 -10.80 6.18 0.43
N GLU A 13 -11.23 6.70 1.59
CA GLU A 13 -10.29 7.21 2.59
C GLU A 13 -9.38 6.12 3.17
N ASN A 14 -9.94 4.93 3.42
CA ASN A 14 -9.16 3.78 3.89
C ASN A 14 -8.14 3.35 2.84
N ASP A 15 -8.52 3.37 1.57
CA ASP A 15 -7.68 3.04 0.45
C ASP A 15 -6.48 3.97 0.31
N GLN A 16 -6.68 5.27 0.43
CA GLN A 16 -5.58 6.24 0.41
C GLN A 16 -4.66 6.12 1.63
N LYS A 17 -5.21 5.81 2.81
CA LYS A 17 -4.41 5.57 4.02
C LYS A 17 -3.54 4.31 3.86
N MET A 18 -4.08 3.25 3.25
CA MET A 18 -3.31 2.04 2.94
C MET A 18 -2.20 2.32 1.94
N ASP A 19 -2.46 3.11 0.90
CA ASP A 19 -1.46 3.46 -0.11
C ASP A 19 -0.30 4.27 0.51
N LYS A 20 -0.62 5.28 1.32
CA LYS A 20 0.41 6.08 2.03
C LYS A 20 1.26 5.22 2.96
N LEU A 21 0.62 4.37 3.77
CA LEU A 21 1.33 3.48 4.69
C LEU A 21 2.26 2.52 3.95
N ALA A 22 1.79 1.95 2.83
CA ALA A 22 2.59 1.04 2.01
C ALA A 22 3.83 1.74 1.44
N VAL A 23 3.67 2.96 0.91
CA VAL A 23 4.78 3.77 0.40
C VAL A 23 5.77 4.13 1.51
N GLU A 24 5.31 4.53 2.69
CA GLU A 24 6.19 4.82 3.83
C GLU A 24 7.00 3.61 4.30
N MET A 25 6.39 2.41 4.30
CA MET A 25 7.09 1.16 4.60
C MET A 25 8.19 0.88 3.58
N LEU A 26 7.90 1.07 2.28
CA LEU A 26 8.86 0.86 1.20
C LEU A 26 10.01 1.87 1.22
N LEU A 27 9.74 3.13 1.58
CA LEU A 27 10.79 4.16 1.76
C LEU A 27 11.77 3.81 2.90
N LYS A 28 11.29 3.08 3.92
CA LYS A 28 12.13 2.61 5.03
C LYS A 28 12.86 1.30 4.71
N ALA A 29 12.51 0.60 3.64
CA ALA A 29 13.08 -0.70 3.28
C ALA A 29 14.62 -0.74 3.23
N PRO A 30 15.34 0.30 2.73
CA PRO A 30 16.81 0.28 2.73
C PRO A 30 17.45 0.23 4.12
N LEU A 31 16.70 0.59 5.17
CA LEU A 31 17.16 0.61 6.57
C LEU A 31 16.77 -0.67 7.33
N MET A 32 15.99 -1.55 6.72
CA MET A 32 15.50 -2.78 7.34
C MET A 32 16.52 -3.91 7.22
N SER A 33 16.55 -4.78 8.23
CA SER A 33 17.21 -6.08 8.09
C SER A 33 16.42 -6.97 7.11
N LYS A 34 17.05 -8.06 6.64
CA LYS A 34 16.40 -9.01 5.73
C LYS A 34 15.10 -9.59 6.31
N GLU A 35 15.13 -9.96 7.59
CA GLU A 35 13.96 -10.55 8.27
C GLU A 35 12.81 -9.54 8.36
N GLU A 36 13.10 -8.30 8.77
CA GLU A 36 12.10 -7.21 8.83
C GLU A 36 11.55 -6.86 7.45
N PHE A 37 12.40 -6.90 6.41
CA PHE A 37 11.97 -6.66 5.05
C PHE A 37 11.04 -7.76 4.53
N ASP A 38 11.35 -9.02 4.80
CA ASP A 38 10.51 -10.17 4.42
C ASP A 38 9.12 -10.09 5.11
N GLU A 39 9.08 -9.72 6.39
CA GLU A 39 7.83 -9.46 7.12
C GLU A 39 7.04 -8.28 6.55
N THR A 40 7.74 -7.22 6.16
CA THR A 40 7.15 -6.03 5.52
C THR A 40 6.53 -6.40 4.17
N LEU A 41 7.22 -7.20 3.34
CA LEU A 41 6.68 -7.70 2.08
C LEU A 41 5.42 -8.55 2.27
N LEU A 42 5.39 -9.42 3.28
CA LEU A 42 4.20 -10.21 3.61
C LEU A 42 3.02 -9.32 4.02
N THR A 43 3.29 -8.25 4.78
CA THR A 43 2.28 -7.28 5.21
C THR A 43 1.73 -6.49 4.03
N LEU A 44 2.61 -5.94 3.18
CA LEU A 44 2.24 -5.24 1.95
C LEU A 44 1.37 -6.10 1.04
N ARG A 45 1.72 -7.38 0.88
CA ARG A 45 0.93 -8.30 0.06
C ARG A 45 -0.49 -8.50 0.61
N LYS A 46 -0.64 -8.64 1.93
CA LYS A 46 -1.96 -8.74 2.57
C LYS A 46 -2.77 -7.47 2.37
N MET A 47 -2.15 -6.29 2.51
CA MET A 47 -2.79 -5.00 2.27
C MET A 47 -3.25 -4.85 0.81
N ALA A 48 -2.39 -5.21 -0.14
CA ALA A 48 -2.71 -5.12 -1.57
C ALA A 48 -3.87 -6.03 -1.97
N ILE A 49 -3.92 -7.25 -1.41
CA ILE A 49 -5.06 -8.18 -1.60
C ILE A 49 -6.34 -7.60 -1.00
N LYS A 50 -6.26 -6.98 0.19
CA LYS A 50 -7.42 -6.36 0.85
C LYS A 50 -7.99 -5.21 0.02
N LYS A 51 -7.12 -4.36 -0.54
CA LYS A 51 -7.49 -3.20 -1.35
C LYS A 51 -8.05 -3.57 -2.71
N SER A 52 -7.32 -4.39 -3.48
CA SER A 52 -7.56 -4.56 -4.92
C SER A 52 -8.06 -5.96 -5.30
N GLY A 53 -8.11 -6.87 -4.34
CA GLY A 53 -8.36 -8.29 -4.56
C GLY A 53 -7.12 -9.05 -5.03
N ARG A 54 -7.19 -10.38 -4.95
CA ARG A 54 -6.04 -11.28 -5.22
C ARG A 54 -5.47 -11.16 -6.64
N ARG A 55 -6.31 -10.82 -7.63
CA ARG A 55 -5.89 -10.70 -9.04
C ARG A 55 -5.06 -9.44 -9.30
N ASN A 56 -5.36 -8.36 -8.57
CA ASN A 56 -4.76 -7.04 -8.80
C ASN A 56 -3.67 -6.68 -7.79
N ALA A 57 -3.51 -7.48 -6.72
CA ALA A 57 -2.53 -7.22 -5.67
C ALA A 57 -1.11 -6.96 -6.19
N ARG A 58 -0.69 -7.64 -7.26
CA ARG A 58 0.60 -7.38 -7.91
C ARG A 58 0.70 -5.96 -8.46
N PHE A 59 -0.29 -5.54 -9.26
CA PHE A 59 -0.33 -4.18 -9.83
C PHE A 59 -0.36 -3.11 -8.75
N THR A 60 -1.08 -3.34 -7.65
CA THR A 60 -1.10 -2.44 -6.50
C THR A 60 0.27 -2.33 -5.83
N MET A 61 0.97 -3.46 -5.63
CA MET A 61 2.32 -3.45 -5.06
C MET A 61 3.32 -2.76 -5.99
N ASP A 62 3.24 -3.02 -7.30
CA ASP A 62 4.10 -2.39 -8.30
C ASP A 62 3.89 -0.86 -8.29
N SER A 63 2.64 -0.40 -8.22
CA SER A 63 2.30 1.03 -8.10
C SER A 63 2.86 1.69 -6.83
N TRP A 64 2.81 1.00 -5.69
CA TRP A 64 3.42 1.50 -4.45
C TRP A 64 4.94 1.58 -4.54
N ALA A 65 5.58 0.60 -5.20
CA ALA A 65 7.02 0.60 -5.42
C ALA A 65 7.46 1.74 -6.34
N ASP A 66 6.75 1.96 -7.45
CA ASP A 66 7.00 3.08 -8.37
C ASP A 66 6.85 4.42 -7.64
N THR A 67 5.79 4.58 -6.84
CA THR A 67 5.57 5.80 -6.05
C THR A 67 6.69 6.01 -5.01
N ALA A 68 7.09 4.98 -4.28
CA ALA A 68 8.16 5.06 -3.30
C ALA A 68 9.50 5.41 -3.96
N TYR A 69 9.79 4.80 -5.11
CA TYR A 69 10.98 5.10 -5.89
C TYR A 69 11.00 6.55 -6.35
N ASP A 70 9.92 7.03 -6.98
CA ASP A 70 9.78 8.41 -7.42
C ASP A 70 9.95 9.41 -6.28
N MET A 71 9.41 9.11 -5.09
CA MET A 71 9.58 9.94 -3.91
C MET A 71 11.02 9.92 -3.40
N SER A 72 11.68 8.76 -3.39
CA SER A 72 13.07 8.64 -2.96
C SER A 72 14.07 9.36 -3.88
N MET A 73 13.76 9.42 -5.18
CA MET A 73 14.62 10.01 -6.22
C MET A 73 14.40 11.52 -6.41
N LYS A 74 13.28 12.07 -5.93
CA LYS A 74 12.98 13.52 -5.96
C LYS A 74 13.61 14.29 -4.77
N CYS A 75 14.38 13.60 -3.92
CA CYS A 75 15.17 14.18 -2.84
C CYS A 75 16.62 14.40 -3.25
#